data_AF-A0A831UQ17-F1
#
_entry.id   AF-A0A831UQ17-F1
#
_cell.length_a   1.000
_cell.length_b   1.000
_cell.length_c   1.000
_cell.angle_alpha   90.00
_cell.angle_beta   90.00
_cell.angle_gamma   90.00
#
_symmetry.space_group_name_H-M   'P 1'
#
loop_
_entity.id
_entity.type
_entity.pdbx_description
1 polymer ?
#
loop_
_entity_poly.entity_id
_entity_poly.type
_entity_poly.pdbx_seq_one_letter_code
_entity_poly.pdbx_strand_id
1 'polypeptide(L)'
;LLNNLTDSSVVVENALFATLNPVSRRLRFPKEREIIVTDTVGFIRNLPHELMEAFQTTFEELHDADLLLHVLDANGSDVEGQYETVRRLLAQLELERKPVVAVLNKIDLCDDDTIAGLVRRYDAIPLSALNRDTFGLLIKVMEQLLWTEDRANEGCDVHGALAGPS
;
A
#
# COMPACT_ATOMS: atom_id res chain seq x y z
N LEU A 1 -6.53 1.45 -8.63
CA LEU A 1 -5.82 0.39 -7.88
C LEU A 1 -6.80 -0.43 -7.05
N LEU A 2 -7.53 0.22 -6.12
CA LEU A 2 -8.51 -0.42 -5.23
C LEU A 2 -9.48 -1.39 -5.95
N ASN A 3 -10.11 -0.94 -7.04
CA ASN A 3 -11.05 -1.77 -7.82
C ASN A 3 -10.49 -3.13 -8.24
N ASN A 4 -9.25 -3.15 -8.73
CA ASN A 4 -8.64 -4.37 -9.23
C ASN A 4 -7.99 -5.20 -8.10
N LEU A 5 -7.64 -4.57 -6.97
CA LEU A 5 -7.32 -5.31 -5.75
C LEU A 5 -8.54 -6.05 -5.23
N THR A 6 -9.67 -5.36 -5.06
CA THR A 6 -10.83 -5.86 -4.28
C THR A 6 -11.96 -6.40 -5.14
N ASP A 7 -11.71 -6.68 -6.42
CA ASP A 7 -12.73 -7.12 -7.39
C ASP A 7 -14.02 -6.25 -7.37
N SER A 8 -13.84 -4.94 -7.33
CA SER A 8 -14.91 -3.96 -7.11
C SER A 8 -15.01 -2.95 -8.25
N SER A 9 -16.21 -2.38 -8.45
CA SER A 9 -16.48 -1.35 -9.47
C SER A 9 -16.78 0.00 -8.81
N VAL A 10 -15.78 0.67 -8.24
CA VAL A 10 -15.87 2.09 -7.84
C VAL A 10 -15.64 2.95 -9.08
N VAL A 11 -16.45 4.00 -9.28
CA VAL A 11 -16.26 4.94 -10.39
C VAL A 11 -14.91 5.66 -10.19
N VAL A 12 -14.00 5.51 -11.14
CA VAL A 12 -12.73 6.25 -11.17
C VAL A 12 -12.93 7.49 -12.02
N GLU A 13 -13.18 8.64 -11.39
CA GLU A 13 -13.28 9.92 -12.10
C GLU A 13 -11.92 10.61 -12.19
N ASN A 14 -11.57 11.14 -13.36
CA ASN A 14 -10.41 12.01 -13.60
C ASN A 14 -10.68 13.43 -13.06
N ALA A 15 -11.12 13.55 -11.80
CA ALA A 15 -11.33 14.83 -11.15
C ALA A 15 -10.14 15.14 -10.23
N LEU A 16 -9.78 16.42 -10.09
CA LEU A 16 -8.82 16.93 -9.10
C LEU A 16 -9.17 16.57 -7.63
N PHE A 17 -10.31 15.91 -7.40
CA PHE A 17 -10.87 15.52 -6.10
C PHE A 17 -11.60 14.17 -6.19
N ALA A 18 -11.03 13.18 -6.89
CA ALA A 18 -11.71 11.92 -7.24
C ALA A 18 -12.27 11.13 -6.03
N THR A 19 -11.71 11.31 -4.83
CA THR A 19 -12.23 10.76 -3.57
C THR A 19 -12.09 11.80 -2.47
N LEU A 20 -13.17 12.55 -2.19
CA LEU A 20 -13.29 13.42 -1.02
C LEU A 20 -13.69 12.65 0.24
N ASN A 21 -14.23 11.44 0.09
CA ASN A 21 -14.55 10.53 1.18
C ASN A 21 -13.68 9.27 1.05
N PRO A 22 -13.04 8.79 2.13
CA PRO A 22 -12.28 7.55 2.10
C PRO A 22 -13.19 6.38 1.69
N VAL A 23 -12.70 5.51 0.80
CA VAL A 23 -13.44 4.32 0.36
C VAL A 23 -12.75 3.08 0.92
N SER A 24 -13.31 2.52 1.98
CA SER A 24 -12.85 1.25 2.55
C SER A 24 -13.49 0.04 1.85
N ARG A 25 -12.68 -0.98 1.54
CA ARG A 25 -13.12 -2.24 0.93
C ARG A 25 -12.38 -3.41 1.56
N ARG A 26 -13.06 -4.55 1.69
CA ARG A 26 -12.46 -5.78 2.17
C ARG A 26 -11.76 -6.50 1.04
N LEU A 27 -10.51 -6.86 1.25
CA LEU A 27 -9.74 -7.74 0.39
C LEU A 27 -9.58 -9.07 1.10
N ARG A 28 -9.99 -10.17 0.44
CA ARG A 28 -9.79 -11.52 0.93
C ARG A 28 -8.45 -12.05 0.42
N PHE A 29 -7.57 -12.39 1.33
CA PHE A 29 -6.33 -13.09 1.03
C PHE A 29 -6.56 -14.61 1.01
N PRO A 30 -5.68 -15.38 0.34
CA PRO A 30 -5.63 -16.83 0.51
C PRO A 30 -5.52 -17.19 2.01
N LYS A 31 -6.22 -18.24 2.46
CA LYS A 31 -6.28 -18.74 3.86
C LYS A 31 -7.21 -18.00 4.84
N GLU A 32 -8.43 -17.62 4.43
CA GLU A 32 -9.47 -17.02 5.31
C GLU A 32 -9.05 -15.74 6.04
N ARG A 33 -8.10 -14.98 5.48
CA ARG A 33 -7.66 -13.69 6.02
C ARG A 33 -8.35 -12.55 5.28
N GLU A 34 -8.89 -11.60 6.02
CA GLU A 34 -9.48 -10.37 5.46
C GLU A 34 -8.62 -9.18 5.88
N ILE A 35 -8.32 -8.29 4.93
CA ILE A 35 -7.80 -6.95 5.23
C ILE A 35 -8.81 -5.91 4.77
N ILE A 36 -8.77 -4.73 5.38
CA ILE A 36 -9.52 -3.57 4.93
C ILE A 36 -8.54 -2.64 4.20
N VAL A 37 -8.80 -2.38 2.93
CA VAL A 37 -8.07 -1.41 2.12
C VAL A 37 -8.90 -0.14 2.05
N THR A 38 -8.38 0.95 2.59
CA THR A 38 -9.00 2.28 2.50
C THR A 38 -8.26 3.11 1.46
N ASP A 39 -8.96 3.51 0.40
CA ASP A 39 -8.44 4.51 -0.54
C ASP A 39 -8.65 5.89 0.09
N THR A 40 -7.53 6.55 0.42
CA THR A 40 -7.52 7.87 1.03
C THR A 40 -7.58 8.96 -0.03
N VAL A 41 -7.82 10.20 0.42
CA VAL A 41 -7.78 11.37 -0.47
C VAL A 41 -6.42 11.46 -1.15
N GLY A 42 -6.40 11.62 -2.46
CA GLY A 42 -5.17 11.81 -3.23
C GLY A 42 -4.44 13.08 -2.79
N PHE A 43 -3.18 12.94 -2.38
CA PHE A 43 -2.40 14.07 -1.86
C PHE A 43 -2.03 15.06 -2.97
N ILE A 44 -2.63 16.25 -2.92
CA ILE A 44 -2.25 17.38 -3.77
C ILE A 44 -1.07 18.11 -3.10
N ARG A 45 -0.10 18.54 -3.90
CA ARG A 45 1.01 19.39 -3.44
C ARG A 45 0.45 20.62 -2.71
N ASN A 46 1.01 20.94 -1.54
CA ASN A 46 0.63 22.08 -0.70
C ASN A 46 -0.85 22.06 -0.26
N LEU A 47 -1.29 21.00 0.43
CA LEU A 47 -2.56 21.01 1.15
C LEU A 47 -2.62 22.23 2.08
N PRO A 48 -3.58 23.16 1.88
CA PRO A 48 -3.80 24.28 2.80
C PRO A 48 -4.05 23.77 4.22
N HIS A 49 -3.56 24.49 5.23
CA HIS A 49 -3.75 24.12 6.64
C HIS A 49 -5.23 23.90 7.01
N GLU A 50 -6.12 24.69 6.42
CA GLU A 50 -7.58 24.58 6.60
C GLU A 50 -8.15 23.24 6.07
N LEU A 51 -7.56 22.68 5.01
CA LEU A 51 -7.92 21.37 4.50
C LEU A 51 -7.30 20.25 5.35
N MET A 52 -6.13 20.46 5.94
CA MET A 52 -5.55 19.51 6.91
C MET A 52 -6.46 19.30 8.12
N GLU A 53 -7.09 20.35 8.63
CA GLU A 53 -8.09 20.25 9.71
C GLU A 53 -9.35 19.51 9.28
N ALA A 54 -9.80 19.72 8.04
CA ALA A 54 -10.97 19.03 7.50
C ALA A 54 -10.75 17.52 7.26
N PHE A 55 -9.49 17.08 7.11
CA PHE A 55 -9.12 15.67 6.92
C PHE A 55 -8.58 15.01 8.20
N GLN A 56 -8.67 15.67 9.35
CA GLN A 56 -8.14 15.16 10.61
C GLN A 56 -8.72 13.78 10.97
N THR A 57 -10.03 13.57 10.77
CA THR A 57 -10.67 12.25 10.94
C THR A 57 -10.18 11.23 9.91
N THR A 58 -9.83 11.64 8.70
CA THR A 58 -9.23 10.75 7.68
C THR A 58 -7.79 10.38 8.02
N PHE A 59 -7.07 11.24 8.74
CA PHE A 59 -5.72 10.94 9.22
C PHE A 59 -5.72 10.03 10.45
N GLU A 60 -6.76 10.06 11.29
CA GLU A 60 -6.95 9.07 12.36
C GLU A 60 -6.96 7.64 11.78
N GLU A 61 -7.60 7.42 10.63
CA GLU A 61 -7.59 6.11 9.95
C GLU A 61 -6.18 5.67 9.51
N LEU A 62 -5.28 6.62 9.19
CA LEU A 62 -3.88 6.30 8.90
C LEU A 62 -3.13 5.84 10.14
N HIS A 63 -3.47 6.38 11.33
CA HIS A 63 -2.90 5.95 12.60
C HIS A 63 -3.33 4.52 12.99
N ASP A 64 -4.50 4.09 12.56
CA ASP A 64 -4.99 2.74 12.83
C ASP A 64 -4.52 1.70 11.81
N ALA A 65 -4.03 2.14 10.65
CA ALA A 65 -3.59 1.22 9.58
C ALA A 65 -2.35 0.40 9.96
N ASP A 66 -2.39 -0.91 9.75
CA ASP A 66 -1.23 -1.79 9.97
C ASP A 66 -0.15 -1.63 8.89
N LEU A 67 -0.54 -1.19 7.68
CA LEU A 67 0.33 -1.01 6.52
C LEU A 67 -0.17 0.15 5.66
N LEU A 68 0.75 1.00 5.21
CA LEU A 68 0.46 2.08 4.28
C LEU A 68 1.01 1.75 2.88
N LEU A 69 0.19 1.95 1.84
CA LEU A 69 0.64 1.86 0.45
C LEU A 69 0.81 3.27 -0.11
N HIS A 70 2.05 3.64 -0.41
CA HIS A 70 2.35 4.90 -1.06
C HIS A 70 2.35 4.70 -2.58
N VAL A 71 1.26 5.05 -3.25
CA VAL A 71 1.14 4.88 -4.70
C VAL A 71 1.76 6.05 -5.46
N LEU A 72 2.72 5.77 -6.32
CA LEU A 72 3.41 6.69 -7.24
C LEU A 72 2.91 6.47 -8.68
N ASP A 73 2.82 7.53 -9.47
CA ASP A 73 2.51 7.45 -10.90
C ASP A 73 3.80 7.35 -11.73
N ALA A 74 4.08 6.19 -12.33
CA ALA A 74 5.30 5.95 -13.12
C ALA A 74 5.44 6.89 -14.32
N ASN A 75 4.30 7.27 -14.93
CA ASN A 75 4.26 8.16 -16.09
C ASN A 75 4.02 9.62 -15.67
N GLY A 76 4.11 9.92 -14.37
CA GLY A 76 3.97 11.26 -13.83
C GLY A 76 5.20 12.12 -14.15
N SER A 77 4.98 13.38 -14.51
CA SER A 77 6.07 14.34 -14.77
C SER A 77 6.83 14.78 -13.51
N ASP A 78 6.32 14.50 -12.32
CA ASP A 78 6.94 14.86 -11.04
C ASP A 78 6.76 13.76 -9.97
N VAL A 79 7.34 12.59 -10.22
CA VAL A 79 7.33 11.47 -9.25
C VAL A 79 8.06 11.84 -7.96
N GLU A 80 9.22 12.48 -8.09
CA GLU A 80 10.05 12.88 -6.94
C GLU A 80 9.31 13.85 -6.02
N GLY A 81 8.73 14.92 -6.57
CA GLY A 81 8.02 15.91 -5.76
C GLY A 81 6.79 15.33 -5.07
N GLN A 82 6.09 14.38 -5.70
CA GLN A 82 5.00 13.65 -5.07
C GLN A 82 5.49 12.76 -3.93
N TYR A 83 6.55 11.99 -4.16
CA TYR A 83 7.16 11.12 -3.14
C TYR A 83 7.60 11.89 -1.90
N GLU A 84 8.36 12.98 -2.10
CA GLU A 84 8.83 13.82 -0.99
C GLU A 84 7.70 14.58 -0.27
N THR A 85 6.61 14.90 -0.97
CA THR A 85 5.44 15.53 -0.35
C THR A 85 4.77 14.58 0.63
N VAL A 86 4.50 13.34 0.22
CA VAL A 86 3.85 12.36 1.09
C VAL A 86 4.79 11.92 2.21
N ARG A 87 6.09 11.74 1.95
CA ARG A 87 7.06 11.45 3.02
C ARG A 87 7.07 12.52 4.12
N ARG A 88 7.06 13.80 3.74
CA ARG A 88 6.99 14.90 4.72
C ARG A 88 5.68 14.91 5.48
N LEU A 89 4.57 14.62 4.81
CA LEU A 89 3.27 14.53 5.47
C LEU A 89 3.21 13.39 6.49
N LEU A 90 3.69 12.20 6.12
CA LEU A 90 3.77 11.07 7.05
C LEU A 90 4.64 11.43 8.27
N ALA A 91 5.69 12.22 8.09
CA ALA A 91 6.50 12.72 9.21
C ALA A 91 5.77 13.74 10.07
N GLN A 92 5.02 14.68 9.46
CA GLN A 92 4.19 15.64 10.19
C GLN A 92 3.09 14.97 11.01
N LEU A 93 2.60 13.81 10.56
CA LEU A 93 1.62 12.99 11.25
C LEU A 93 2.26 11.98 12.22
N GLU A 94 3.59 11.99 12.40
CA GLU A 94 4.31 11.04 13.28
C GLU A 94 4.10 9.56 12.89
N LEU A 95 3.92 9.28 11.60
CA LEU A 95 3.66 7.96 11.04
C LEU A 95 4.91 7.27 10.48
N GLU A 96 6.12 7.82 10.69
CA GLU A 96 7.35 7.28 10.06
C GLU A 96 7.72 5.87 10.53
N ARG A 97 7.15 5.43 11.66
CA ARG A 97 7.38 4.09 12.22
C ARG A 97 6.47 3.03 11.61
N LYS A 98 5.41 3.41 10.90
CA LYS A 98 4.53 2.46 10.23
C LYS A 98 5.23 1.85 9.02
N PRO A 99 4.98 0.57 8.70
CA PRO A 99 5.47 0.01 7.46
C PRO A 99 4.78 0.73 6.29
N VAL A 100 5.59 1.22 5.36
CA VAL A 100 5.15 1.89 4.13
C VAL A 100 5.74 1.14 2.96
N VAL A 101 4.89 0.73 2.01
CA VAL A 101 5.31 0.13 0.74
C VAL A 101 5.07 1.13 -0.38
N ALA A 102 6.14 1.53 -1.07
CA ALA A 102 6.01 2.31 -2.28
C ALA A 102 5.51 1.42 -3.42
N VAL A 103 4.47 1.86 -4.12
CA VAL A 103 3.85 1.16 -5.25
C VAL A 103 3.96 2.05 -6.47
N LEU A 104 4.71 1.61 -7.47
CA LEU A 104 4.85 2.33 -8.72
C LEU A 104 3.76 1.87 -9.71
N ASN A 105 2.70 2.66 -9.84
CA ASN A 105 1.54 2.37 -10.68
C ASN A 105 1.69 2.94 -12.11
N LYS A 106 0.90 2.43 -13.05
CA LYS A 106 0.86 2.82 -14.48
C LYS A 106 2.11 2.45 -15.27
N ILE A 107 2.79 1.36 -14.89
CA ILE A 107 3.96 0.87 -15.64
C ILE A 107 3.65 0.51 -17.10
N ASP A 108 2.38 0.26 -17.44
CA ASP A 108 1.92 0.02 -18.81
C ASP A 108 2.14 1.21 -19.77
N LEU A 109 2.46 2.38 -19.23
CA LEU A 109 2.74 3.60 -20.00
C LEU A 109 4.24 3.94 -20.06
N CYS A 110 5.11 3.11 -19.49
CA CYS A 110 6.54 3.37 -19.38
C CYS A 110 7.36 2.27 -20.07
N ASP A 111 8.56 2.61 -20.53
CA ASP A 111 9.55 1.62 -20.95
C ASP A 111 10.25 0.94 -19.75
N ASP A 112 10.87 -0.22 -20.00
CA ASP A 112 11.51 -1.04 -18.97
C ASP A 112 12.66 -0.32 -18.24
N ASP A 113 13.41 0.54 -18.95
CA ASP A 113 14.53 1.28 -18.36
C ASP A 113 14.03 2.33 -17.37
N THR A 114 12.96 3.04 -17.73
CA THR A 114 12.27 3.99 -16.85
C THR A 114 11.73 3.29 -15.61
N ILE A 115 11.04 2.16 -15.79
CA ILE A 115 10.49 1.36 -14.68
C ILE A 115 11.62 0.91 -13.74
N ALA A 116 12.68 0.32 -14.28
CA ALA A 116 13.82 -0.17 -13.50
C ALA A 116 14.51 0.97 -12.72
N GLY A 117 14.66 2.14 -13.34
CA GLY A 117 15.21 3.32 -12.69
C GLY A 117 14.37 3.79 -11.50
N LEU A 118 13.05 3.86 -11.66
CA LEU A 118 12.13 4.29 -10.61
C LEU A 118 12.03 3.25 -9.47
N VAL A 119 11.94 1.97 -9.81
CA VAL A 119 11.94 0.86 -8.83
C VAL A 119 13.18 0.92 -7.95
N ARG A 120 14.36 1.08 -8.55
CA ARG A 120 15.62 1.17 -7.80
C ARG A 120 15.70 2.44 -6.95
N ARG A 121 15.20 3.57 -7.46
CA ARG A 121 15.29 4.87 -6.78
C ARG A 121 14.41 4.92 -5.53
N TYR A 122 13.21 4.35 -5.59
CA TYR A 122 12.21 4.46 -4.53
C TYR A 122 11.96 3.15 -3.77
N ASP A 123 12.71 2.09 -4.08
CA ASP A 123 12.47 0.73 -3.57
C ASP A 123 11.01 0.31 -3.74
N ALA A 124 10.45 0.60 -4.92
CA ALA A 124 9.02 0.52 -5.17
C ALA A 124 8.64 -0.78 -5.88
N ILE A 125 7.44 -1.28 -5.60
CA ILE A 125 6.85 -2.43 -6.30
C ILE A 125 6.17 -1.92 -7.58
N PRO A 126 6.62 -2.33 -8.78
CA PRO A 126 5.99 -1.92 -10.03
C PRO A 126 4.71 -2.71 -10.28
N LEU A 127 3.63 -2.04 -10.66
CA LEU A 127 2.40 -2.66 -11.13
C LEU A 127 1.63 -1.77 -12.10
N SER A 128 0.69 -2.36 -12.83
CA SER A 128 -0.34 -1.62 -13.54
C SER A 128 -1.66 -1.89 -12.86
N ALA A 129 -2.30 -0.84 -12.32
CA ALA A 129 -3.62 -0.96 -11.73
C ALA A 129 -4.69 -1.44 -12.73
N LEU A 130 -4.41 -1.43 -14.04
CA LEU A 130 -5.27 -1.94 -15.10
C LEU A 130 -5.04 -3.43 -15.39
N ASN A 131 -3.92 -4.01 -14.95
CA ASN A 131 -3.56 -5.40 -15.17
C ASN A 131 -3.33 -6.15 -13.85
N ARG A 132 -4.28 -7.01 -13.48
CA ARG A 132 -4.23 -7.80 -12.23
C ARG A 132 -3.04 -8.76 -12.14
N ASP A 133 -2.49 -9.20 -13.27
CA ASP A 133 -1.36 -10.13 -13.26
C ASP A 133 -0.10 -9.50 -12.65
N THR A 134 -0.04 -8.16 -12.61
CA THR A 134 1.09 -7.41 -12.03
C THR A 134 1.06 -7.33 -10.50
N PHE A 135 -0.02 -7.77 -9.84
CA PHE A 135 -0.22 -7.57 -8.40
C PHE A 135 0.47 -8.63 -7.53
N GLY A 136 0.94 -9.73 -8.12
CA GLY A 136 1.47 -10.87 -7.36
C GLY A 136 2.59 -10.51 -6.38
N LEU A 137 3.50 -9.61 -6.77
CA LEU A 137 4.57 -9.16 -5.90
C LEU A 137 4.05 -8.30 -4.73
N LEU A 138 3.12 -7.37 -5.01
CA LEU A 138 2.50 -6.52 -3.99
C LEU A 138 1.78 -7.37 -2.94
N ILE A 139 0.93 -8.31 -3.38
CA ILE A 139 0.18 -9.21 -2.49
C ILE A 139 1.13 -9.99 -1.58
N LYS A 140 2.20 -10.56 -2.15
CA LYS A 140 3.20 -11.32 -1.38
C LYS A 140 3.91 -10.46 -0.32
N VAL A 141 4.26 -9.21 -0.66
CA VAL A 141 4.90 -8.29 0.31
C VAL A 141 3.92 -7.87 1.40
N MET A 142 2.66 -7.55 1.04
CA MET A 142 1.61 -7.25 2.00
C MET A 142 1.39 -8.41 2.97
N GLU A 143 1.32 -9.65 2.47
CA GLU A 143 1.20 -10.85 3.32
C GLU A 143 2.34 -10.95 4.33
N GLN A 144 3.58 -10.72 3.89
CA GLN A 144 4.76 -10.82 4.74
C GLN A 144 4.79 -9.76 5.83
N LEU A 145 4.37 -8.53 5.52
CA LEU A 145 4.36 -7.43 6.47
C LEU A 145 3.22 -7.57 7.49
N LEU A 146 2.02 -7.95 7.04
CA LEU A 146 0.84 -8.04 7.89
C LEU A 146 0.82 -9.28 8.79
N TRP A 147 1.38 -10.41 8.33
CA TRP A 147 1.30 -11.69 9.04
C TRP A 147 2.66 -12.27 9.40
N THR A 148 3.51 -11.46 10.02
CA THR A 148 4.87 -11.85 10.43
C THR A 148 4.88 -13.03 11.44
N GLU A 149 3.82 -13.21 12.24
CA GLU A 149 3.76 -14.19 13.35
C GLU A 149 3.73 -15.66 12.92
N ASP A 150 3.28 -16.01 11.71
CA ASP A 150 3.26 -17.42 11.26
C ASP A 150 4.68 -18.01 11.12
N ARG A 151 5.68 -17.16 10.88
CA ARG A 151 7.07 -17.62 10.69
C ARG A 151 7.74 -18.03 12.00
N ALA A 152 7.29 -17.52 13.14
CA ALA A 152 7.84 -17.86 14.45
C ALA A 152 7.31 -19.21 14.97
N ASN A 153 6.13 -19.64 14.52
CA ASN A 153 5.49 -20.86 15.01
C ASN A 153 5.79 -22.11 14.15
N GLU A 154 6.32 -21.95 12.93
CA GLU A 154 6.77 -23.09 12.09
C GLU A 154 8.18 -23.61 12.47
N GLY A 155 8.85 -22.99 13.45
CA GLY A 155 10.21 -23.34 13.90
C GLY A 155 10.32 -24.09 15.23
N CYS A 156 9.21 -24.39 15.92
CA CYS A 156 9.24 -24.97 17.27
C CYS A 156 8.37 -26.22 17.42
N ASP A 157 8.49 -27.18 16.51
CA ASP A 157 7.97 -28.54 16.68
C ASP A 157 9.07 -29.58 16.35
N VAL A 158 10.08 -29.71 17.22
CA VAL A 158 10.99 -30.87 17.24
C VAL A 158 11.23 -31.46 18.64
N HIS A 159 10.41 -31.14 19.63
CA HIS A 159 10.49 -31.80 20.95
C HIS A 159 9.19 -32.51 21.30
N GLY A 160 9.04 -33.76 20.85
CA GLY A 160 7.92 -34.59 21.31
C GLY A 160 7.69 -35.93 20.62
N ALA A 161 8.69 -36.83 20.59
CA ALA A 161 8.53 -38.28 20.39
C ALA A 161 9.94 -38.92 20.24
N LEU A 162 10.41 -39.95 20.93
CA LEU A 162 9.86 -40.92 21.88
C LEU A 162 11.06 -41.46 22.67
N ALA A 163 11.11 -41.21 23.98
CA ALA A 163 11.76 -42.12 24.91
C ALA A 163 10.73 -43.22 25.22
N GLY A 164 11.00 -44.46 24.81
CA GLY A 164 10.23 -45.64 25.20
C GLY A 164 11.16 -46.62 25.92
N PRO A 165 10.80 -47.14 27.10
CA PRO A 165 11.60 -48.12 27.81
C PRO A 165 11.19 -49.54 27.37
N SER A 166 12.17 -50.38 27.05
CA SER A 166 12.22 -51.84 27.32
C SER A 166 13.57 -52.38 26.85
#